data_AF-A0A1M7A2C7-F1
#
_entry.id   AF-A0A1M7A2C7-F1
#
_cell.length_a   1.000
_cell.length_b   1.000
_cell.length_c   1.000
_cell.angle_alpha   90.00
_cell.angle_beta   90.00
_cell.angle_gamma   90.00
#
_symmetry.space_group_name_H-M   'P 1'
#
loop_
_entity.id
_entity.type
_entity.pdbx_description
1 polymer ?
#
loop_
_entity_poly.entity_id
_entity_poly.type
_entity_poly.pdbx_seq_one_letter_code
_entity_poly.pdbx_strand_id
1 'polypeptide(L)'
;MQRKIGIKPFLLRLKRDKRGVTAIEFAAVSIPFFMLLFGLIEFGLAFFVNQVLDHATLESSRLLRTGQARNFTKEQFKTDLCENLSIFCVASRLEIDVRAFNDFASLADSNNLPSMTDADGKTAGTNSYTSGSASSIMVVRVLYRWPMFTSFTRMDAGDTSNMERLIYSTAVFRNEPYVYGG
;
A
#
# COMPACT_ATOMS: atom_id res chain seq x y z
N MET A 1 49.33 -33.16 -37.43
CA MET A 1 49.54 -31.80 -36.91
C MET A 1 48.42 -31.50 -35.91
N GLN A 2 48.65 -31.69 -34.60
CA GLN A 2 47.62 -31.58 -33.54
C GLN A 2 48.18 -30.69 -32.40
N ARG A 3 47.77 -29.42 -32.35
CA ARG A 3 48.18 -28.47 -31.29
C ARG A 3 47.37 -28.79 -30.02
N LYS A 4 48.02 -29.39 -29.02
CA LYS A 4 47.45 -29.54 -27.67
C LYS A 4 47.28 -28.15 -27.04
N ILE A 5 46.04 -27.67 -26.92
CA ILE A 5 45.70 -26.42 -26.23
C ILE A 5 45.92 -26.64 -24.72
N GLY A 6 47.01 -26.07 -24.19
CA GLY A 6 47.40 -26.23 -22.80
C GLY A 6 46.49 -25.45 -21.86
N ILE A 7 45.77 -26.17 -20.98
CA ILE A 7 44.94 -25.61 -19.89
C ILE A 7 45.81 -25.07 -18.72
N LYS A 8 47.04 -25.60 -18.57
CA LYS A 8 47.99 -25.22 -17.50
C LYS A 8 48.41 -23.73 -17.47
N PRO A 9 48.79 -23.08 -18.60
CA PRO A 9 49.18 -21.66 -18.58
C PRO A 9 48.02 -20.70 -18.28
N PHE A 10 46.77 -21.12 -18.53
CA PHE A 10 45.58 -20.30 -18.27
C PHE A 10 45.29 -20.17 -16.76
N LEU A 11 45.40 -21.26 -16.00
CA LEU A 11 45.17 -21.28 -14.55
C LEU A 11 46.21 -20.48 -13.75
N LEU A 12 47.47 -20.49 -14.19
CA LEU A 12 48.54 -19.65 -13.59
C LEU A 12 48.33 -18.16 -13.87
N ARG A 13 47.71 -17.82 -15.00
CA ARG A 13 47.39 -16.45 -15.39
C ARG A 13 46.23 -15.88 -14.57
N LEU A 14 45.19 -16.70 -14.31
CA LEU A 14 44.10 -16.37 -13.39
C LEU A 14 44.58 -16.15 -11.94
N LYS A 15 45.53 -16.96 -11.46
CA LYS A 15 46.07 -16.85 -10.09
C LYS A 15 46.93 -15.59 -9.86
N ARG A 16 47.42 -14.97 -10.94
CA ARG A 16 48.30 -13.79 -10.90
C ARG A 16 47.56 -12.50 -11.23
N ASP A 17 46.26 -12.58 -11.54
CA ASP A 17 45.46 -11.44 -11.96
C ASP A 17 44.86 -10.69 -10.75
N LYS A 18 45.56 -9.64 -10.30
CA LYS A 18 45.11 -8.75 -9.21
C LYS A 18 43.77 -8.06 -9.51
N ARG A 19 43.37 -8.00 -10.79
CA ARG A 19 42.09 -7.42 -11.22
C ARG A 19 40.89 -8.23 -10.72
N GLY A 20 41.06 -9.55 -10.55
CA GLY A 20 40.02 -10.41 -9.97
C GLY A 20 39.80 -10.13 -8.47
N VAL A 21 40.87 -9.83 -7.74
CA VAL A 21 40.80 -9.46 -6.31
C VAL A 21 40.08 -8.12 -6.14
N THR A 22 40.42 -7.10 -6.95
CA THR A 22 39.73 -5.80 -6.92
C THR A 22 38.26 -5.90 -7.32
N ALA A 23 37.89 -6.82 -8.23
CA ALA A 23 36.50 -7.05 -8.59
C ALA A 23 35.69 -7.66 -7.43
N ILE A 24 36.30 -8.55 -6.64
CA ILE A 24 35.68 -9.15 -5.44
C ILE A 24 35.52 -8.10 -4.33
N GLU A 25 36.53 -7.26 -4.10
CA GLU A 25 36.46 -6.16 -3.11
C GLU A 25 35.35 -5.16 -3.45
N PHE A 26 35.24 -4.80 -4.74
CA PHE A 26 34.15 -3.93 -5.20
C PHE A 26 32.78 -4.61 -5.07
N ALA A 27 32.66 -5.89 -5.42
CA ALA A 27 31.42 -6.64 -5.25
C ALA A 27 30.98 -6.71 -3.78
N ALA A 28 31.93 -6.91 -2.85
CA ALA A 28 31.66 -6.99 -1.42
C ALA A 28 31.04 -5.69 -0.84
N VAL A 29 31.42 -4.52 -1.37
CA VAL A 29 30.87 -3.22 -0.93
C VAL A 29 29.64 -2.81 -1.72
N SER A 30 29.62 -3.07 -3.03
CA SER A 30 28.50 -2.66 -3.89
C SER A 30 27.20 -3.39 -3.57
N ILE A 31 27.25 -4.68 -3.20
CA ILE A 31 26.04 -5.45 -2.83
C ILE A 31 25.27 -4.81 -1.66
N PRO A 32 25.85 -4.60 -0.47
CA PRO A 32 25.12 -3.96 0.63
C PRO A 32 24.74 -2.51 0.33
N PHE A 33 25.55 -1.78 -0.45
CA PHE A 33 25.20 -0.43 -0.88
C PHE A 33 23.93 -0.40 -1.74
N PHE A 34 23.83 -1.24 -2.76
CA PHE A 34 22.65 -1.30 -3.62
C PHE A 34 21.43 -1.85 -2.88
N MET A 35 21.61 -2.80 -1.96
CA MET A 35 20.53 -3.28 -1.11
C MET A 35 19.94 -2.14 -0.27
N LEU A 36 20.79 -1.32 0.37
CA LEU A 36 20.34 -0.15 1.12
C LEU A 36 19.70 0.90 0.21
N LEU A 37 20.29 1.17 -0.97
CA LEU A 37 19.75 2.13 -1.93
C LEU A 37 18.34 1.75 -2.39
N PHE A 38 18.14 0.50 -2.81
CA PHE A 38 16.82 0.03 -3.22
C PHE A 38 15.84 -0.01 -2.05
N GLY A 39 16.30 -0.37 -0.85
CA GLY A 39 15.50 -0.26 0.36
C GLY A 39 14.99 1.16 0.58
N LEU A 40 15.86 2.17 0.53
CA LEU A 40 15.48 3.58 0.69
C LEU A 40 14.49 4.04 -0.38
N ILE A 41 14.70 3.66 -1.64
CA ILE A 41 13.78 3.99 -2.73
C ILE A 41 12.42 3.35 -2.50
N GLU A 42 12.38 2.07 -2.13
CA GLU A 42 11.15 1.33 -1.87
C GLU A 42 10.38 1.91 -0.67
N PHE A 43 11.08 2.22 0.43
CA PHE A 43 10.47 2.90 1.57
C PHE A 43 9.92 4.27 1.17
N GLY A 44 10.71 5.10 0.49
CA GLY A 44 10.27 6.42 0.02
C GLY A 44 9.03 6.35 -0.86
N LEU A 45 8.98 5.39 -1.78
CA LEU A 45 7.83 5.19 -2.66
C LEU A 45 6.59 4.70 -1.89
N ALA A 46 6.75 3.75 -0.96
CA ALA A 46 5.64 3.27 -0.14
C ALA A 46 5.04 4.39 0.73
N PHE A 47 5.88 5.22 1.35
CA PHE A 47 5.44 6.40 2.11
C PHE A 47 4.75 7.43 1.22
N PHE A 48 5.28 7.66 0.02
CA PHE A 48 4.66 8.58 -0.93
C PHE A 48 3.25 8.12 -1.34
N VAL A 49 3.09 6.82 -1.65
CA VAL A 49 1.78 6.24 -1.97
C VAL A 49 0.82 6.35 -0.78
N ASN A 50 1.31 6.16 0.44
CA ASN A 50 0.49 6.34 1.64
C ASN A 50 -0.05 7.78 1.75
N GLN A 51 0.81 8.78 1.54
CA GLN A 51 0.40 10.18 1.55
C GLN A 51 -0.62 10.50 0.44
N VAL A 52 -0.45 9.92 -0.75
CA VAL A 52 -1.40 10.07 -1.85
C VAL A 52 -2.75 9.41 -1.50
N LEU A 53 -2.72 8.23 -0.87
CA LEU A 53 -3.93 7.53 -0.41
C LEU A 53 -4.67 8.34 0.66
N ASP A 54 -3.96 8.94 1.62
CA ASP A 54 -4.55 9.82 2.64
C ASP A 54 -5.21 11.04 2.02
N HIS A 55 -4.52 11.68 1.07
CA HIS A 55 -5.10 12.80 0.32
C HIS A 55 -6.37 12.41 -0.42
N ALA A 56 -6.33 11.30 -1.16
CA ALA A 56 -7.49 10.81 -1.89
C ALA A 56 -8.67 10.43 -0.98
N THR A 57 -8.37 9.79 0.15
CA THR A 57 -9.38 9.44 1.15
C THR A 57 -10.04 10.69 1.73
N LEU A 58 -9.25 11.73 2.04
CA LEU A 58 -9.78 13.01 2.52
C LEU A 58 -10.67 13.69 1.48
N GLU A 59 -10.25 13.75 0.21
CA GLU A 59 -11.01 14.43 -0.84
C GLU A 59 -12.33 13.70 -1.13
N SER A 60 -12.30 12.39 -1.34
CA SER A 60 -13.51 11.58 -1.53
C SER A 60 -14.44 11.64 -0.30
N SER A 61 -13.88 11.67 0.91
CA SER A 61 -14.66 11.82 2.15
C SER A 61 -15.40 13.16 2.23
N ARG A 62 -14.91 14.23 1.60
CA ARG A 62 -15.64 15.51 1.57
C ARG A 62 -16.99 15.37 0.88
N LEU A 63 -17.07 14.58 -0.20
CA LEU A 63 -18.33 14.34 -0.92
C LEU A 63 -19.39 13.67 -0.03
N LEU A 64 -18.96 12.75 0.84
CA LEU A 64 -19.82 12.14 1.86
C LEU A 64 -20.22 13.16 2.91
N ARG A 65 -19.26 13.93 3.44
CA ARG A 65 -19.49 14.93 4.48
C ARG A 65 -20.52 15.98 4.07
N THR A 66 -20.50 16.43 2.82
CA THR A 66 -21.43 17.44 2.29
C THR A 66 -22.70 16.83 1.69
N GLY A 67 -22.87 15.51 1.73
CA GLY A 67 -24.04 14.81 1.17
C GLY A 67 -24.09 14.75 -0.36
N GLN A 68 -23.02 15.13 -1.07
CA GLN A 68 -22.94 15.05 -2.54
C GLN A 68 -22.90 13.59 -3.02
N ALA A 69 -22.28 12.70 -2.26
CA ALA A 69 -22.20 11.26 -2.54
C ALA A 69 -23.40 10.44 -1.98
N ARG A 70 -24.55 11.07 -1.72
CA ARG A 70 -25.70 10.41 -1.07
C ARG A 70 -26.19 9.16 -1.82
N ASN A 71 -26.16 9.21 -3.15
CA ASN A 71 -26.61 8.12 -4.01
C ASN A 71 -25.45 7.32 -4.62
N PHE A 72 -24.22 7.54 -4.14
CA PHE A 72 -23.07 6.80 -4.65
C PHE A 72 -23.19 5.34 -4.23
N THR A 73 -22.92 4.41 -5.15
CA THR A 73 -22.64 3.02 -4.79
C THR A 73 -21.20 2.90 -4.26
N LYS A 74 -20.90 1.75 -3.65
CA LYS A 74 -19.54 1.42 -3.21
C LYS A 74 -18.55 1.54 -4.38
N GLU A 75 -18.93 1.07 -5.56
CA GLU A 75 -18.11 1.10 -6.78
C GLU A 75 -17.90 2.51 -7.28
N GLN A 76 -18.93 3.37 -7.23
CA GLN A 76 -18.80 4.78 -7.63
C GLN A 76 -17.86 5.55 -6.71
N PHE A 77 -17.98 5.35 -5.39
CA PHE A 77 -17.05 5.94 -4.43
C PHE A 77 -15.62 5.41 -4.61
N LYS A 78 -15.49 4.11 -4.90
CA LYS A 78 -14.20 3.50 -5.19
C LYS A 78 -13.57 4.09 -6.46
N THR A 79 -14.35 4.38 -7.49
CA THR A 79 -13.88 5.04 -8.72
C THR A 79 -13.42 6.47 -8.43
N ASP A 80 -14.19 7.26 -7.69
CA ASP A 80 -13.79 8.62 -7.28
C ASP A 80 -12.47 8.63 -6.50
N LEU A 81 -12.32 7.70 -5.55
CA LEU A 81 -11.08 7.56 -4.81
C LEU A 81 -9.91 7.13 -5.72
N CYS A 82 -10.20 6.29 -6.71
CA CYS A 82 -9.23 5.83 -7.71
C CYS A 82 -8.75 6.98 -8.62
N GLU A 83 -9.64 7.89 -9.00
CA GLU A 83 -9.29 9.11 -9.75
C GLU A 83 -8.32 10.00 -8.95
N ASN A 84 -8.56 10.15 -7.65
CA ASN A 84 -7.67 10.89 -6.75
C ASN A 84 -6.31 10.19 -6.50
N LEU A 85 -6.24 8.86 -6.58
CA LEU A 85 -4.97 8.10 -6.56
C LEU A 85 -4.20 8.23 -7.89
N SER A 86 -4.88 8.61 -8.97
CA SER A 86 -4.30 8.81 -10.30
C SER A 86 -3.49 7.57 -10.75
N ILE A 87 -2.23 7.76 -11.17
CA ILE A 87 -1.35 6.71 -11.68
C ILE A 87 -1.12 5.54 -10.72
N PHE A 88 -1.31 5.74 -9.41
CA PHE A 88 -1.15 4.68 -8.42
C PHE A 88 -2.40 3.81 -8.25
N CYS A 89 -3.53 4.18 -8.87
CA CYS A 89 -4.73 3.40 -8.66
C CYS A 89 -4.73 2.09 -9.45
N VAL A 90 -4.94 1.00 -8.72
CA VAL A 90 -5.31 -0.30 -9.25
C VAL A 90 -6.52 -0.77 -8.47
N ALA A 91 -7.71 -0.72 -9.08
CA ALA A 91 -8.97 -0.95 -8.37
C ALA A 91 -9.03 -2.33 -7.68
N SER A 92 -8.38 -3.37 -8.20
CA SER A 92 -8.35 -4.70 -7.56
C SER A 92 -7.56 -4.74 -6.24
N ARG A 93 -6.68 -3.75 -5.99
CA ARG A 93 -5.86 -3.63 -4.77
C ARG A 93 -6.48 -2.72 -3.73
N LEU A 94 -7.57 -2.05 -4.08
CA LEU A 94 -8.24 -1.05 -3.27
C LEU A 94 -9.51 -1.64 -2.63
N GLU A 95 -9.63 -1.51 -1.33
CA GLU A 95 -10.79 -1.93 -0.55
C GLU A 95 -11.27 -0.77 0.29
N ILE A 96 -12.59 -0.61 0.39
CA ILE A 96 -13.21 0.47 1.16
C ILE A 96 -14.24 -0.09 2.12
N ASP A 97 -14.30 0.50 3.30
CA ASP A 97 -15.33 0.27 4.32
C ASP A 97 -15.82 1.62 4.83
N VAL A 98 -17.06 1.96 4.53
CA VAL A 98 -17.69 3.22 4.92
C VAL A 98 -18.89 2.91 5.79
N ARG A 99 -18.86 3.42 7.03
CA ARG A 99 -19.87 3.12 8.05
C ARG A 99 -20.38 4.40 8.70
N ALA A 100 -21.65 4.38 9.09
CA ALA A 100 -22.32 5.45 9.81
C ALA A 100 -22.61 5.02 11.24
N PHE A 101 -22.45 5.96 12.18
CA PHE A 101 -22.60 5.79 13.61
C PHE A 101 -23.41 6.94 14.21
N ASN A 102 -24.07 6.66 15.33
CA ASN A 102 -24.88 7.65 16.05
C ASN A 102 -24.10 8.39 17.13
N ASP A 103 -23.03 7.79 17.65
CA ASP A 103 -22.20 8.33 18.72
C ASP A 103 -20.74 7.84 18.58
N PHE A 104 -19.78 8.60 19.13
CA PHE A 104 -18.36 8.23 19.10
C PHE A 104 -18.00 7.07 20.05
N ALA A 105 -18.82 6.76 21.06
CA ALA A 105 -18.54 5.67 21.98
C ALA A 105 -18.70 4.30 21.29
N SER A 106 -19.64 4.20 20.36
CA SER A 106 -19.85 3.00 19.52
C SER A 106 -18.63 2.66 18.65
N LEU A 107 -17.75 3.63 18.35
CA LEU A 107 -16.49 3.39 17.64
C LEU A 107 -15.44 2.65 18.48
N ALA A 108 -15.53 2.73 19.80
CA ALA A 108 -14.58 2.05 20.70
C ALA A 108 -14.81 0.53 20.76
N ASP A 109 -15.98 0.05 20.32
CA ASP A 109 -16.27 -1.38 20.21
C ASP A 109 -15.70 -1.93 18.90
N SER A 110 -14.70 -2.81 19.00
CA SER A 110 -14.05 -3.43 17.84
C SER A 110 -14.97 -4.31 17.01
N ASN A 111 -16.12 -4.76 17.55
CA ASN A 111 -17.12 -5.51 16.78
C ASN A 111 -17.82 -4.62 15.73
N ASN A 112 -17.88 -3.31 15.99
CA ASN A 112 -18.51 -2.35 15.09
C ASN A 112 -17.61 -1.94 13.91
N LEU A 113 -16.29 -2.10 14.08
CA LEU A 113 -15.25 -1.84 13.08
C LEU A 113 -14.40 -3.10 12.88
N PRO A 114 -14.98 -4.19 12.36
CA PRO A 114 -14.25 -5.44 12.15
C PRO A 114 -13.03 -5.22 11.25
N SER A 115 -12.03 -6.07 11.39
CA SER A 115 -10.84 -6.03 10.52
C SER A 115 -11.24 -6.10 9.05
N MET A 116 -10.60 -5.28 8.22
CA MET A 116 -10.77 -5.31 6.76
C MET A 116 -10.00 -6.47 6.12
N THR A 117 -9.07 -7.07 6.86
CA THR A 117 -8.32 -8.25 6.44
C THR A 117 -8.50 -9.45 7.36
N ASP A 118 -8.41 -10.64 6.79
CA ASP A 118 -8.30 -11.89 7.54
C ASP A 118 -6.88 -12.08 8.11
N ALA A 119 -6.66 -13.21 8.79
CA ALA A 119 -5.36 -13.57 9.36
C ALA A 119 -4.25 -13.74 8.31
N ASP A 120 -4.62 -13.96 7.03
CA ASP A 120 -3.69 -14.12 5.92
C ASP A 120 -3.43 -12.78 5.16
N GLY A 121 -4.05 -11.68 5.60
CA GLY A 121 -3.95 -10.36 4.95
C GLY A 121 -4.83 -10.19 3.70
N LYS A 122 -5.73 -11.14 3.42
CA LYS A 122 -6.72 -11.04 2.33
C LYS A 122 -7.96 -10.29 2.82
N THR A 123 -8.83 -9.86 1.89
CA THR A 123 -10.01 -9.04 2.25
C THR A 123 -10.95 -9.90 3.08
N ALA A 124 -11.32 -9.45 4.28
CA ALA A 124 -12.17 -10.22 5.20
C ALA A 124 -13.64 -10.34 4.76
N GLY A 125 -14.05 -9.65 3.69
CA GLY A 125 -15.44 -9.64 3.20
C GLY A 125 -16.43 -8.91 4.10
N THR A 126 -15.99 -8.32 5.20
CA THR A 126 -16.78 -7.57 6.19
C THR A 126 -16.98 -6.10 5.82
N ASN A 127 -16.42 -5.66 4.70
CA ASN A 127 -16.42 -4.27 4.24
C ASN A 127 -17.83 -3.82 3.84
N SER A 128 -18.36 -2.81 4.53
CA SER A 128 -19.66 -2.20 4.30
C SER A 128 -19.52 -0.87 3.54
N TYR A 129 -20.62 -0.39 2.98
CA TYR A 129 -20.68 0.95 2.42
C TYR A 129 -22.05 1.57 2.71
N THR A 130 -22.04 2.78 3.27
CA THR A 130 -23.23 3.62 3.44
C THR A 130 -22.84 5.07 3.24
N SER A 131 -23.71 5.86 2.61
CA SER A 131 -23.54 7.31 2.48
C SER A 131 -23.93 8.08 3.74
N GLY A 132 -24.51 7.40 4.74
CA GLY A 132 -24.95 8.00 6.00
C GLY A 132 -26.11 8.98 5.83
N SER A 133 -26.44 9.67 6.91
CA SER A 133 -27.49 10.69 6.95
C SER A 133 -26.95 12.03 7.42
N ALA A 134 -27.80 13.06 7.36
CA ALA A 134 -27.42 14.38 7.85
C ALA A 134 -27.01 14.27 9.33
N SER A 135 -25.91 14.91 9.71
CA SER A 135 -25.38 14.87 11.08
C SER A 135 -24.97 13.49 11.63
N SER A 136 -24.91 12.42 10.83
CA SER A 136 -24.35 11.14 11.27
C SER A 136 -22.82 11.19 11.39
N ILE A 137 -22.26 10.38 12.28
CA ILE A 137 -20.81 10.22 12.39
C ILE A 137 -20.39 9.17 11.36
N MET A 138 -19.48 9.51 10.47
CA MET A 138 -18.98 8.65 9.41
C MET A 138 -17.56 8.20 9.71
N VAL A 139 -17.29 6.94 9.45
CA VAL A 139 -15.95 6.37 9.42
C VAL A 139 -15.72 5.80 8.04
N VAL A 140 -14.73 6.36 7.35
CA VAL A 140 -14.26 5.91 6.03
C VAL A 140 -12.91 5.26 6.26
N ARG A 141 -12.82 3.96 6.02
CA ARG A 141 -11.57 3.20 6.03
C ARG A 141 -11.24 2.74 4.63
N VAL A 142 -10.02 2.98 4.22
CA VAL A 142 -9.50 2.62 2.90
C VAL A 142 -8.26 1.78 3.12
N LEU A 143 -8.25 0.62 2.47
CA LEU A 143 -7.16 -0.33 2.49
C LEU A 143 -6.62 -0.46 1.06
N TYR A 144 -5.34 -0.18 0.88
CA TYR A 144 -4.65 -0.34 -0.39
C TYR A 144 -3.51 -1.36 -0.25
N ARG A 145 -3.49 -2.38 -1.11
CA ARG A 145 -2.40 -3.36 -1.16
C ARG A 145 -1.29 -2.89 -2.07
N TRP A 146 -0.17 -2.45 -1.51
CA TRP A 146 0.97 -1.99 -2.28
C TRP A 146 1.95 -3.14 -2.57
N PRO A 147 2.26 -3.48 -3.84
CA PRO A 147 3.22 -4.53 -4.13
C PRO A 147 4.65 -4.06 -3.79
N MET A 148 5.36 -4.87 -3.03
CA MET A 148 6.76 -4.66 -2.71
C MET A 148 7.62 -5.25 -3.83
N PHE A 149 8.70 -4.56 -4.17
CA PHE A 149 9.65 -5.01 -5.19
C PHE A 149 10.65 -5.99 -4.60
N THR A 150 10.94 -5.89 -3.30
CA THR A 150 11.95 -6.71 -2.64
C THR A 150 11.41 -7.33 -1.35
N SER A 151 11.86 -8.56 -1.05
CA SER A 151 11.42 -9.28 0.14
C SER A 151 12.15 -8.84 1.41
N PHE A 152 13.30 -8.17 1.30
CA PHE A 152 14.11 -7.76 2.46
C PHE A 152 13.55 -6.54 3.20
N THR A 153 12.64 -5.78 2.57
CA THR A 153 11.94 -4.65 3.19
C THR A 153 10.69 -5.07 3.98
N ARG A 154 10.43 -6.39 4.10
CA ARG A 154 9.36 -6.99 4.91
C ARG A 154 9.63 -6.90 6.40
N MET A 155 9.71 -5.69 6.92
CA MET A 155 10.05 -5.39 8.31
C MET A 155 8.83 -4.92 9.11
N ASP A 156 7.67 -4.76 8.46
CA ASP A 156 6.46 -4.24 9.08
C ASP A 156 5.42 -5.35 9.32
N ALA A 157 4.63 -5.22 10.39
CA ALA A 157 3.56 -6.16 10.72
C ALA A 157 2.41 -6.16 9.70
N GLY A 158 2.28 -5.11 8.89
CA GLY A 158 1.35 -5.00 7.77
C GLY A 158 1.85 -5.62 6.45
N ASP A 159 3.03 -6.25 6.43
CA ASP A 159 3.56 -6.90 5.23
C ASP A 159 3.04 -8.35 5.10
N THR A 160 2.32 -8.63 4.02
CA THR A 160 1.70 -9.93 3.77
C THR A 160 2.71 -10.97 3.26
N SER A 161 2.33 -12.25 3.34
CA SER A 161 3.09 -13.37 2.79
C SER A 161 3.38 -13.22 1.28
N ASN A 162 2.56 -12.47 0.55
CA ASN A 162 2.62 -12.28 -0.89
C ASN A 162 3.49 -11.10 -1.36
N MET A 163 4.36 -10.56 -0.49
CA MET A 163 5.17 -9.36 -0.79
C MET A 163 4.31 -8.13 -1.09
N GLU A 164 3.24 -7.95 -0.32
CA GLU A 164 2.42 -6.74 -0.38
C GLU A 164 2.44 -6.05 0.98
N ARG A 165 2.49 -4.73 0.98
CA ARG A 165 2.31 -3.90 2.16
C ARG A 165 0.87 -3.41 2.23
N LEU A 166 0.20 -3.66 3.34
CA LEU A 166 -1.13 -3.11 3.61
C LEU A 166 -1.01 -1.65 4.04
N ILE A 167 -1.54 -0.75 3.22
CA ILE A 167 -1.59 0.68 3.52
C ILE A 167 -3.03 1.02 3.92
N TYR A 168 -3.18 1.57 5.13
CA TYR A 168 -4.47 1.97 5.67
C TYR A 168 -4.57 3.50 5.72
N SER A 169 -5.70 4.03 5.26
CA SER A 169 -6.13 5.40 5.51
C SER A 169 -7.48 5.39 6.19
N THR A 170 -7.68 6.23 7.21
CA THR A 170 -8.96 6.33 7.93
C THR A 170 -9.33 7.79 8.15
N ALA A 171 -10.53 8.15 7.72
CA ALA A 171 -11.13 9.46 7.97
C ALA A 171 -12.39 9.28 8.85
N VAL A 172 -12.45 10.04 9.94
CA VAL A 172 -13.62 10.09 10.84
C VAL A 172 -14.14 11.51 10.88
N PHE A 173 -15.42 11.69 10.59
CA PHE A 173 -16.04 13.01 10.54
C PHE A 173 -17.53 12.94 10.85
N ARG A 174 -18.17 14.09 11.05
CA ARG A 174 -19.62 14.21 11.11
C ARG A 174 -20.12 14.84 9.82
N ASN A 175 -21.16 14.24 9.23
CA ASN A 175 -21.83 14.80 8.07
C ASN A 175 -22.44 16.16 8.39
N GLU A 176 -22.46 17.05 7.41
CA GLU A 176 -23.09 18.35 7.53
C GLU A 176 -24.61 18.21 7.74
N PRO A 177 -25.26 19.19 8.39
CA PRO A 177 -26.71 19.24 8.47
C PRO A 177 -27.28 19.68 7.11
N TYR A 178 -27.35 18.77 6.15
CA TYR A 178 -27.99 19.01 4.85
C TYR A 178 -29.50 18.76 4.92
N VAL A 179 -30.27 19.62 4.26
CA VAL A 179 -31.74 19.49 4.19
C VAL A 179 -32.08 18.33 3.25
N TYR A 180 -32.80 17.33 3.75
CA TYR A 180 -33.41 16.31 2.90
C TYR A 180 -34.53 16.97 2.11
N GLY A 181 -34.25 17.38 0.87
CA GLY A 181 -35.31 17.65 -0.08
C GLY A 181 -36.15 16.38 -0.21
N GLY A 182 -37.42 16.47 0.20
CA GLY A 182 -38.42 15.42 0.04
C GLY A 182 -38.80 15.22 -1.42
#